data_AF-A0A7Y2FPB9-F1
#
_entry.id   AF-A0A7Y2FPB9-F1
#
_cell.length_a   1.000
_cell.length_b   1.000
_cell.length_c   1.000
_cell.angle_alpha   90.00
_cell.angle_beta   90.00
_cell.angle_gamma   90.00
#
_symmetry.space_group_name_H-M   'P 1'
#
loop_
_entity.id
_entity.type
_entity.pdbx_description
1 polymer ?
#
loop_
_entity_poly.entity_id
_entity_poly.type
_entity_poly.pdbx_seq_one_letter_code
_entity_poly.pdbx_strand_id
1 'polypeptide(L)'
;LFDITNDPADKGKFKPPSLRNVAVTAPYMHDGSIATLEEVVEHYARGGRLTQSGPNAGDGFDNPNKSSFLNGFEITEQEKLDLIAFLRTLTDENLLTNPALSDPFAQ
;
A
#
# COMPACT_ATOMS: atom_id res chain seq x y z
N LEU A 1 14.72 -2.08 -6.15
CA LEU A 1 15.31 -2.84 -7.29
C LEU A 1 16.59 -2.16 -7.80
N PHE A 2 16.56 -0.85 -8.02
CA PHE A 2 17.75 -0.05 -8.37
C PHE A 2 18.99 -0.34 -7.53
N ASP A 3 18.86 -0.50 -6.21
CA ASP A 3 20.00 -0.74 -5.30
C ASP A 3 20.74 -2.06 -5.60
N ILE A 4 20.14 -2.94 -6.40
CA ILE A 4 20.73 -4.20 -6.87
C ILE A 4 21.21 -4.05 -8.33
N THR A 5 20.38 -3.48 -9.21
CA THR A 5 20.63 -3.46 -10.66
C THR A 5 21.48 -2.27 -11.12
N ASN A 6 21.47 -1.17 -10.39
CA ASN A 6 22.01 0.14 -10.75
C ASN A 6 21.43 0.74 -12.06
N ASP A 7 20.34 0.20 -12.61
CA ASP A 7 19.65 0.78 -13.76
C ASP A 7 18.74 1.95 -13.31
N PRO A 8 18.99 3.20 -13.75
CA PRO A 8 18.15 4.34 -13.38
C PRO A 8 16.64 4.15 -13.60
N ALA A 9 16.24 3.31 -14.55
CA ALA A 9 14.85 2.97 -14.81
C ALA A 9 14.20 2.13 -13.69
N ASP A 10 14.99 1.53 -12.79
CA ASP A 10 14.52 0.73 -11.66
C ASP A 10 14.35 1.50 -10.35
N LYS A 11 14.65 2.81 -10.36
CA LYS A 11 14.48 3.66 -9.17
C LYS A 11 13.02 3.70 -8.76
N GLY A 12 12.77 3.43 -7.48
CA GLY A 12 11.42 3.40 -6.90
C GLY A 12 10.59 2.17 -7.24
N LYS A 13 11.13 1.19 -7.98
CA LYS A 13 10.43 -0.08 -8.23
C LYS A 13 10.51 -1.01 -7.03
N PHE A 14 9.33 -1.45 -6.59
CA PHE A 14 9.13 -2.45 -5.55
C PHE A 14 8.27 -3.59 -6.08
N LYS A 15 8.45 -4.78 -5.50
CA LYS A 15 7.58 -5.93 -5.78
C LYS A 15 6.17 -5.63 -5.23
N PRO A 16 5.09 -5.80 -6.02
CA PRO A 16 3.73 -5.74 -5.49
C PRO A 16 3.55 -6.79 -4.37
N PRO A 17 3.10 -6.40 -3.16
CA PRO A 17 2.80 -7.35 -2.11
C PRO A 17 1.51 -8.13 -2.41
N SER A 18 1.34 -9.28 -1.73
CA SER A 18 0.02 -9.92 -1.64
C SER A 18 -0.94 -9.00 -0.88
N LEU A 19 -2.22 -9.02 -1.26
CA LEU A 19 -3.28 -8.31 -0.51
C LEU A 19 -4.03 -9.21 0.49
N ARG A 20 -3.64 -10.49 0.61
CA ARG A 20 -4.16 -11.34 1.69
C ARG A 20 -3.76 -10.75 3.04
N ASN A 21 -4.71 -10.67 3.96
CA ASN A 21 -4.57 -10.04 5.28
C ASN A 21 -4.22 -8.55 5.26
N VAL A 22 -4.40 -7.85 4.13
CA VAL A 22 -4.02 -6.44 4.03
C VAL A 22 -4.72 -5.56 5.07
N ALA A 23 -5.95 -5.90 5.48
CA ALA A 23 -6.69 -5.14 6.48
C ALA A 23 -6.09 -5.18 7.89
N VAL A 24 -5.13 -6.07 8.17
CA VAL A 24 -4.53 -6.29 9.49
C VAL A 24 -3.00 -6.17 9.49
N THR A 25 -2.41 -5.62 8.42
CA THR A 25 -0.94 -5.48 8.27
C THR A 25 -0.51 -4.03 8.07
N ALA A 26 -1.25 -3.07 8.62
CA ALA A 26 -0.83 -1.68 8.68
C ALA A 26 0.50 -1.53 9.47
N PRO A 27 1.31 -0.49 9.19
CA PRO A 27 1.15 0.51 8.14
C PRO A 27 1.55 -0.02 6.74
N TYR A 28 1.22 0.75 5.71
CA TYR A 28 1.29 0.33 4.30
C TYR A 28 2.46 0.94 3.54
N MET A 29 2.67 0.42 2.32
CA MET A 29 3.81 0.68 1.44
C MET A 29 5.11 0.05 1.96
N HIS A 30 6.22 0.26 1.24
CA HIS A 30 7.50 -0.39 1.52
C HIS A 30 8.21 0.16 2.76
N ASP A 31 7.84 1.38 3.18
CA ASP A 31 8.45 2.14 4.27
C ASP A 31 7.46 2.44 5.40
N GLY A 32 6.23 1.90 5.34
CA GLY A 32 5.20 2.16 6.34
C GLY A 32 4.69 3.60 6.34
N SER A 33 4.90 4.36 5.26
CA SER A 33 4.62 5.81 5.23
C SER A 33 3.13 6.17 5.10
N ILE A 34 2.24 5.19 4.91
CA ILE A 34 0.79 5.39 4.80
C ILE A 34 0.10 4.58 5.90
N ALA A 35 -0.78 5.20 6.67
CA ALA A 35 -1.29 4.60 7.91
C ALA A 35 -2.51 3.71 7.69
N THR A 36 -3.39 4.08 6.76
CA THR A 36 -4.74 3.49 6.60
C THR A 36 -4.98 2.99 5.17
N LEU A 37 -5.92 2.05 5.00
CA LEU A 37 -6.29 1.59 3.65
C LEU A 37 -6.99 2.71 2.86
N GLU A 38 -7.73 3.56 3.57
CA GLU A 38 -8.37 4.75 3.04
C GLU A 38 -7.34 5.67 2.37
N GLU A 39 -6.24 5.99 3.06
CA GLU A 39 -5.14 6.78 2.49
C GLU A 39 -4.43 6.07 1.34
N VAL A 40 -4.34 4.73 1.36
CA VAL A 40 -3.81 3.95 0.23
C VAL A 40 -4.71 4.11 -1.00
N VAL A 41 -6.03 4.03 -0.84
CA VAL A 41 -6.98 4.21 -1.94
C VAL A 41 -6.88 5.63 -2.50
N GLU A 42 -6.77 6.64 -1.64
CA GLU A 42 -6.59 8.04 -2.04
C GLU A 42 -5.26 8.26 -2.79
N HIS A 43 -4.18 7.60 -2.37
CA HIS A 43 -2.91 7.62 -3.09
C HIS A 43 -3.05 7.10 -4.53
N TYR A 44 -3.78 6.00 -4.72
CA TYR A 44 -4.03 5.42 -6.05
C TYR A 44 -5.01 6.26 -6.88
N ALA A 45 -6.09 6.78 -6.27
CA ALA A 45 -7.06 7.65 -6.93
C ALA A 45 -6.40 8.93 -7.44
N ARG A 46 -5.46 9.51 -6.67
CA ARG A 46 -4.65 10.64 -7.13
C ARG A 46 -3.63 10.25 -8.20
N GLY A 47 -3.25 8.98 -8.31
CA GLY A 47 -2.20 8.51 -9.22
C GLY A 47 -0.78 8.81 -8.74
N GLY A 48 -0.59 8.93 -7.43
CA GLY A 48 0.70 9.25 -6.78
C GLY A 48 0.51 10.09 -5.52
N ARG A 49 1.48 10.05 -4.59
CA ARG A 49 1.41 10.79 -3.32
C ARG A 49 1.91 12.21 -3.50
N LEU A 50 1.19 13.19 -2.99
CA LEU A 50 1.70 14.54 -2.79
C LEU A 50 2.21 14.67 -1.35
N THR A 51 3.50 14.95 -1.18
CA THR A 51 4.07 15.34 0.11
C THR A 51 4.38 16.82 0.05
N GLN A 52 3.60 17.65 0.75
CA GLN A 52 3.66 19.11 0.59
C GLN A 52 4.90 19.75 1.23
N SER A 53 5.45 19.14 2.28
CA SER A 53 6.51 19.75 3.08
C SER A 53 7.43 18.71 3.74
N GLY A 54 8.54 19.19 4.29
CA GLY A 54 9.55 18.37 4.95
C GLY A 54 10.61 17.80 4.00
N PRO A 55 11.51 16.94 4.51
CA PRO A 55 12.63 16.41 3.74
C PRO A 55 12.20 15.49 2.58
N ASN A 56 10.97 14.95 2.65
CA ASN A 56 10.39 14.08 1.63
C ASN A 56 9.36 14.82 0.74
N ALA A 57 9.39 16.16 0.74
CA ALA A 57 8.50 16.95 -0.09
C ALA A 57 8.69 16.63 -1.58
N GLY A 58 7.59 16.53 -2.30
CA GLY A 58 7.59 16.17 -3.71
C GLY A 58 6.24 15.60 -4.17
N ASP A 59 6.08 15.53 -5.48
CA ASP A 59 4.89 14.98 -6.12
C ASP A 59 5.21 13.67 -6.82
N GLY A 60 4.69 12.57 -6.29
CA GLY A 60 4.81 11.25 -6.90
C GLY A 60 3.99 11.09 -8.18
N PHE A 61 3.01 11.96 -8.44
CA PHE A 61 2.23 11.93 -9.68
C PHE A 61 3.11 12.24 -10.90
N ASP A 62 4.04 13.17 -10.75
CA ASP A 62 4.96 13.65 -11.80
C ASP A 62 6.23 12.81 -11.93
N ASN A 63 6.35 11.71 -11.19
CA ASN A 63 7.56 10.88 -11.22
C ASN A 63 7.72 10.19 -12.59
N PRO A 64 8.83 10.40 -13.32
CA PRO A 64 9.04 9.82 -14.65
C PRO A 64 9.16 8.29 -14.65
N ASN A 65 9.50 7.69 -13.50
CA ASN A 65 9.61 6.24 -13.33
C ASN A 65 8.31 5.60 -12.80
N LYS A 66 7.22 6.37 -12.68
CA LYS A 66 5.90 5.85 -12.30
C LYS A 66 5.38 4.90 -13.37
N SER A 67 4.69 3.85 -12.95
CA SER A 67 4.00 2.94 -13.85
C SER A 67 2.94 3.67 -14.67
N SER A 68 2.85 3.37 -15.97
CA SER A 68 1.82 3.91 -16.88
C SER A 68 0.40 3.45 -16.54
N PHE A 69 0.25 2.47 -15.64
CA PHE A 69 -1.04 2.05 -15.09
C PHE A 69 -1.54 2.96 -13.95
N LEU A 70 -0.71 3.87 -13.44
CA LEU A 70 -1.03 4.75 -12.30
C LEU A 70 -1.37 6.17 -12.78
N ASN A 71 -2.43 6.32 -13.54
CA ASN A 71 -2.86 7.63 -14.08
C ASN A 71 -3.78 8.42 -13.13
N GLY A 72 -4.15 7.84 -11.99
CA GLY A 72 -5.23 8.35 -11.15
C GLY A 72 -6.60 8.04 -11.75
N PHE A 73 -7.63 8.19 -10.94
CA PHE A 73 -9.02 7.97 -11.30
C PHE A 73 -9.93 8.68 -10.31
N GLU A 74 -11.15 9.01 -10.75
CA GLU A 74 -12.19 9.49 -9.86
C GLU A 74 -12.82 8.31 -9.14
N ILE A 75 -13.06 8.47 -7.83
CA ILE A 75 -13.74 7.49 -7.01
C ILE A 75 -14.70 8.22 -6.08
N THR A 76 -15.93 7.75 -6.00
CA THR A 76 -16.91 8.25 -5.04
C THR A 76 -16.62 7.72 -3.64
N GLU A 77 -17.14 8.38 -2.61
CA GLU A 77 -17.02 7.86 -1.24
C GLU A 77 -17.64 6.46 -1.10
N GLN A 78 -18.73 6.18 -1.80
CA GLN A 78 -19.35 4.85 -1.77
C GLN A 78 -18.44 3.78 -2.38
N GLU A 79 -17.87 4.04 -3.56
CA GLU A 79 -16.93 3.09 -4.19
C GLU A 79 -15.67 2.88 -3.36
N LYS A 80 -15.18 3.92 -2.67
CA LYS A 80 -14.08 3.82 -1.72
C LYS A 80 -14.42 2.87 -0.58
N LEU A 81 -15.60 3.02 0.02
CA LEU A 81 -16.09 2.15 1.09
C LEU A 81 -16.28 0.71 0.59
N ASP A 82 -16.83 0.52 -0.60
CA ASP A 82 -17.06 -0.80 -1.20
C ASP A 82 -15.72 -1.51 -1.48
N LEU A 83 -14.72 -0.79 -1.98
CA LEU A 83 -13.38 -1.32 -2.19
C LEU A 83 -12.72 -1.72 -0.87
N ILE A 84 -12.81 -0.87 0.16
CA ILE A 84 -12.27 -1.19 1.49
C ILE A 84 -12.99 -2.40 2.09
N ALA A 85 -14.32 -2.48 1.93
CA ALA A 85 -15.10 -3.63 2.38
C ALA A 85 -14.64 -4.91 1.68
N PHE A 86 -14.40 -4.86 0.37
CA PHE A 86 -13.82 -5.97 -0.37
C PHE A 86 -12.43 -6.37 0.15
N LEU A 87 -11.52 -5.41 0.37
CA LEU A 87 -10.19 -5.69 0.90
C LEU A 87 -10.22 -6.36 2.28
N ARG A 88 -11.19 -6.00 3.13
CA ARG A 88 -11.40 -6.66 4.43
C ARG A 88 -11.78 -8.14 4.29
N THR A 89 -12.47 -8.53 3.22
CA THR A 89 -12.79 -9.96 2.95
C THR A 89 -11.57 -10.83 2.69
N LEU A 90 -10.40 -10.22 2.44
CA LEU A 90 -9.15 -10.94 2.18
C LEU A 90 -8.42 -11.33 3.48
N THR A 91 -9.05 -11.16 4.64
CA THR A 91 -8.52 -11.50 5.96
C THR A 91 -8.83 -12.96 6.30
N ASP A 92 -7.80 -13.70 6.67
CA ASP A 92 -7.91 -15.08 7.13
C ASP A 92 -8.05 -15.12 8.65
N GLU A 93 -9.28 -15.27 9.14
CA GLU A 93 -9.59 -15.33 10.57
C GLU A 93 -8.95 -16.53 11.27
N ASN A 94 -8.75 -17.65 10.55
CA ASN A 94 -8.10 -18.83 11.11
C ASN A 94 -6.63 -18.54 11.38
N LEU A 95 -5.91 -17.92 10.44
CA LEU A 95 -4.52 -17.52 10.65
C LEU A 95 -4.36 -16.65 11.91
N LEU A 96 -5.28 -15.72 12.16
CA LEU A 96 -5.20 -14.77 13.27
C LEU A 96 -5.51 -15.39 14.64
N THR A 97 -6.29 -16.47 14.68
CA THR A 97 -6.82 -17.03 15.94
C THR A 97 -6.40 -18.46 16.22
N ASN A 98 -5.72 -19.12 15.29
CA ASN A 98 -5.34 -20.53 15.43
C ASN A 98 -4.29 -20.72 16.54
N PRO A 99 -4.59 -21.47 17.61
CA PRO A 99 -3.64 -21.75 18.70
C PRO A 99 -2.39 -22.51 18.24
N ALA A 100 -2.45 -23.22 17.11
CA ALA A 100 -1.27 -23.90 16.54
C ALA A 100 -0.24 -22.92 15.97
N LEU A 101 -0.62 -21.65 15.74
CA LEU A 101 0.23 -20.60 15.17
C LEU A 101 0.49 -19.46 16.17
N SER A 102 -0.03 -19.54 17.39
CA SER A 102 0.18 -18.53 18.42
C SER A 102 1.57 -18.62 19.05
N ASP A 103 1.96 -17.59 19.81
CA ASP A 103 3.18 -17.62 20.61
C ASP A 103 3.13 -18.80 21.61
N PRO A 104 4.05 -19.79 21.51
CA PRO A 104 4.06 -20.94 22.41
C PRO A 104 4.51 -20.59 23.83
N PHE A 105 4.94 -19.35 24.10
CA PHE A 105 5.44 -18.89 25.39
C PHE A 105 4.57 -17.83 26.07
N ALA A 106 3.45 -17.43 25.46
CA ALA A 106 2.52 -16.49 26.09
C ALA A 106 1.88 -17.15 27.33
N GLN A 107 2.15 -16.59 28.52
CA GLN A 107 1.52 -16.97 29.79
C GLN A 107 0.20 -16.22 30.00
#